data_AF-A0A4Q7V5Z0-F1
#
_entry.id   AF-A0A4Q7V5Z0-F1
#
_cell.length_a   1.000
_cell.length_b   1.000
_cell.length_c   1.000
_cell.angle_alpha   90.00
_cell.angle_beta   90.00
_cell.angle_gamma   90.00
#
_symmetry.space_group_name_H-M   'P 1'
#
loop_
_entity.id
_entity.type
_entity.pdbx_description
1 polymer ?
#
loop_
_entity_poly.entity_id
_entity_poly.type
_entity_poly.pdbx_seq_one_letter_code
_entity_poly.pdbx_strand_id
1 'polypeptide(L)'
;MALASILSEMPDLLRRTLDEHTPDANGYCRECRDATGVSAAWPCVTRELAEEARHINSGGLPGTRDAGHAPAAREELQPSVAGRRRARDLSGATDSGRHRSALL
;
A
#
# COMPACT_ATOMS: atom_id res chain seq x y z
N MET A 1 -1.00 12.09 -4.53
CA MET A 1 -2.42 11.78 -4.76
C MET A 1 -3.17 13.07 -5.06
N ALA A 2 -3.48 13.35 -6.34
CA ALA A 2 -4.15 14.60 -6.71
C ALA A 2 -5.68 14.47 -6.70
N LEU A 3 -6.20 13.31 -7.14
CA LEU A 3 -7.64 13.11 -7.33
C LEU A 3 -8.44 13.08 -6.03
N ALA A 4 -7.94 12.40 -4.98
CA ALA A 4 -8.61 12.36 -3.68
C ALA A 4 -8.68 13.75 -3.02
N SER A 5 -7.63 14.57 -3.15
CA SER A 5 -7.65 15.96 -2.65
C SER A 5 -8.71 16.79 -3.38
N ILE A 6 -8.78 16.71 -4.71
CA ILE A 6 -9.78 17.42 -5.51
C ILE A 6 -11.21 16.98 -5.11
N LEU A 7 -11.45 15.67 -4.95
CA LEU A 7 -12.75 15.16 -4.51
C LEU A 7 -13.11 15.63 -3.08
N SER A 8 -12.13 15.78 -2.19
CA SER A 8 -12.36 16.23 -0.81
C SER A 8 -12.86 17.68 -0.72
N GLU A 9 -12.55 18.49 -1.74
CA GLU A 9 -13.02 19.87 -1.88
C GLU A 9 -14.44 19.96 -2.50
N MET A 10 -15.00 18.84 -2.96
CA MET A 10 -16.33 18.74 -3.58
C MET A 10 -17.24 17.76 -2.80
N PRO A 11 -17.78 18.15 -1.64
CA PRO A 11 -18.49 17.23 -0.73
C PRO A 11 -19.75 16.60 -1.33
N ASP A 12 -20.47 17.32 -2.21
CA ASP A 12 -21.66 16.76 -2.87
C ASP A 12 -21.32 15.65 -3.86
N LEU A 13 -20.28 15.86 -4.66
CA LEU A 13 -19.80 14.84 -5.60
C LEU A 13 -19.25 13.63 -4.84
N LEU A 14 -18.44 13.89 -3.81
CA LEU A 14 -17.91 12.87 -2.92
C LEU A 14 -19.02 12.00 -2.31
N ARG A 15 -20.08 12.62 -1.80
CA ARG A 15 -21.22 11.90 -1.23
C ARG A 15 -21.91 11.02 -2.27
N ARG A 16 -22.17 11.54 -3.46
CA ARG A 16 -22.76 10.74 -4.56
C ARG A 16 -21.89 9.57 -4.95
N THR A 17 -20.58 9.78 -5.11
CA THR A 17 -19.65 8.70 -5.44
C THR A 17 -19.64 7.60 -4.37
N LEU A 18 -19.73 7.96 -3.09
CA LEU A 18 -19.83 6.98 -2.00
C LEU A 18 -21.18 6.22 -2.00
N ASP A 19 -22.27 6.88 -2.35
CA ASP A 19 -23.61 6.29 -2.38
C ASP A 19 -23.81 5.39 -3.62
N GLU A 20 -23.22 5.75 -4.76
CA GLU A 20 -23.33 5.02 -6.03
C GLU A 20 -22.40 3.79 -6.06
N HIS A 21 -21.14 3.95 -5.66
CA HIS A 21 -20.18 2.85 -5.60
C HIS A 21 -20.40 2.03 -4.32
N THR A 22 -21.30 1.05 -4.40
CA THR A 22 -21.65 0.11 -3.32
C THR A 22 -21.41 -1.35 -3.71
N PRO A 23 -21.22 -2.26 -2.74
CA PRO A 23 -21.03 -3.68 -3.04
C PRO A 23 -22.34 -4.34 -3.50
N ASP A 24 -22.22 -5.27 -4.43
CA ASP A 24 -23.26 -6.23 -4.78
C ASP A 24 -23.20 -7.47 -3.87
N ALA A 25 -24.14 -8.40 -4.07
CA ALA A 25 -24.20 -9.64 -3.28
C ALA A 25 -23.02 -10.61 -3.55
N ASN A 26 -22.26 -10.37 -4.62
CA ASN A 26 -21.19 -11.25 -5.10
C ASN A 26 -19.79 -10.68 -4.81
N GLY A 27 -19.68 -9.53 -4.14
CA GLY A 27 -18.41 -8.88 -3.83
C GLY A 27 -17.83 -8.03 -4.97
N TYR A 28 -18.68 -7.51 -5.85
CA TYR A 28 -18.32 -6.58 -6.93
C TYR A 28 -18.99 -5.22 -6.72
N CYS A 29 -18.44 -4.18 -7.35
CA CYS A 29 -19.07 -2.86 -7.36
C CYS A 29 -20.27 -2.84 -8.32
N ARG A 30 -21.41 -2.34 -7.85
CA ARG A 30 -22.64 -2.22 -8.65
C ARG A 30 -22.51 -1.24 -9.82
N GLU A 31 -21.83 -0.12 -9.58
CA GLU A 31 -21.73 0.98 -10.55
C GLU A 31 -20.63 0.76 -11.61
N CYS A 32 -19.60 -0.02 -11.30
CA CYS A 32 -18.49 -0.27 -12.23
C CYS A 32 -18.81 -1.31 -13.31
N ARG A 33 -20.08 -1.61 -13.58
CA ARG A 33 -20.47 -2.59 -14.58
C ARG A 33 -20.37 -1.98 -15.97
N ASP A 34 -19.54 -2.56 -16.84
CA ASP A 34 -19.41 -2.13 -18.23
C ASP A 34 -20.50 -2.72 -19.16
N ALA A 35 -20.49 -2.32 -20.43
CA ALA A 35 -21.43 -2.79 -21.44
C ALA A 35 -21.35 -4.30 -21.73
N THR A 36 -20.24 -4.95 -21.34
CA THR A 36 -20.06 -6.40 -21.45
C THR A 36 -20.55 -7.16 -20.21
N GLY A 37 -20.95 -6.42 -19.16
CA GLY A 37 -21.44 -6.97 -17.90
C GLY A 37 -20.33 -7.25 -16.88
N VAL A 38 -19.06 -6.98 -17.20
CA VAL A 38 -17.94 -7.14 -16.27
C VAL A 38 -18.01 -6.04 -15.23
N SER A 39 -17.90 -6.41 -13.95
CA SER A 39 -17.94 -5.49 -12.81
C SER A 39 -16.60 -5.53 -12.08
N ALA A 40 -16.12 -4.37 -11.62
CA ALA A 40 -14.90 -4.31 -10.81
C ALA A 40 -15.10 -5.03 -9.46
N ALA A 41 -14.05 -5.67 -8.95
CA ALA A 41 -14.06 -6.24 -7.61
C ALA A 41 -14.30 -5.14 -6.56
N TRP A 42 -14.93 -5.52 -5.45
CA TRP A 42 -15.11 -4.64 -4.30
C TRP A 42 -13.96 -4.79 -3.28
N PRO A 43 -13.44 -3.69 -2.70
CA PRO A 43 -13.68 -2.30 -3.08
C PRO A 43 -13.06 -1.97 -4.44
N CYS A 44 -13.75 -1.15 -5.24
CA CYS A 44 -13.21 -0.67 -6.50
C CYS A 44 -12.33 0.57 -6.30
N VAL A 45 -11.45 0.87 -7.26
CA VAL A 45 -10.52 2.02 -7.17
C VAL A 45 -11.24 3.35 -6.89
N THR A 46 -12.39 3.57 -7.52
CA THR A 46 -13.20 4.78 -7.28
C THR A 46 -13.72 4.85 -5.84
N ARG A 47 -14.13 3.70 -5.27
CA ARG A 47 -14.55 3.61 -3.87
C ARG A 47 -13.39 3.98 -2.94
N GLU A 48 -12.20 3.43 -3.18
CA GLU A 48 -11.02 3.72 -2.36
C GLU A 48 -10.63 5.21 -2.42
N LEU A 49 -10.67 5.82 -3.60
CA LEU A 49 -10.40 7.25 -3.78
C LEU A 49 -11.43 8.13 -3.05
N ALA A 50 -12.71 7.79 -3.12
CA ALA A 50 -13.76 8.51 -2.41
C ALA A 50 -13.60 8.33 -0.89
N GLU A 51 -13.23 7.15 -0.44
CA GLU A 51 -12.96 6.85 0.96
C GLU A 51 -11.73 7.61 1.51
N GLU A 52 -10.72 7.84 0.68
CA GLU A 52 -9.57 8.71 0.97
C GLU A 52 -9.99 10.19 1.00
N ALA A 53 -10.77 10.64 0.02
CA ALA A 53 -11.28 12.01 -0.03
C ALA A 53 -12.14 12.35 1.20
N ARG A 54 -12.94 11.39 1.69
CA ARG A 54 -13.70 11.52 2.94
C ARG A 54 -12.78 11.67 4.15
N HIS A 55 -11.68 10.92 4.20
CA HIS A 55 -10.68 11.05 5.27
C HIS A 55 -10.09 12.46 5.27
N ILE A 56 -9.66 12.96 4.10
CA ILE A 56 -9.12 14.31 3.95
C ILE A 56 -10.15 15.38 4.34
N ASN A 57 -11.40 15.25 3.86
CA ASN A 57 -12.48 16.18 4.18
C ASN A 57 -12.78 16.25 5.69
N SER A 58 -12.59 15.14 6.42
CA SER A 58 -12.72 15.10 7.88
C SER A 58 -11.50 15.61 8.67
N GLY A 59 -10.50 16.18 7.99
CA GLY A 59 -9.27 16.72 8.60
C GLY A 59 -8.09 15.74 8.60
N GLY A 60 -8.22 14.58 7.94
CA GLY A 60 -7.13 13.65 7.72
C GLY A 60 -6.10 14.19 6.73
N LEU A 61 -4.85 13.73 6.84
CA LEU A 61 -3.81 14.07 5.86
C LEU A 61 -3.86 13.09 4.67
N PRO A 62 -3.66 13.56 3.43
CA PRO A 62 -3.60 12.67 2.27
C PRO A 62 -2.54 11.58 2.43
N GLY A 63 -2.90 10.33 2.16
CA GLY A 63 -2.00 9.17 2.22
C GLY A 63 -1.77 8.61 3.60
N THR A 64 -2.52 9.09 4.60
CA THR A 64 -2.44 8.62 5.99
C THR A 64 -3.58 7.71 6.38
N ARG A 65 -4.61 7.57 5.55
CA ARG A 65 -5.60 6.52 5.71
C ARG A 65 -4.86 5.20 5.57
N ASP A 66 -4.92 4.36 6.60
CA ASP A 66 -4.26 3.06 6.61
C ASP A 66 -4.58 2.33 5.29
N ALA A 67 -3.55 2.11 4.47
CA ALA A 67 -3.61 1.35 3.22
C ALA A 67 -3.82 -0.16 3.49
N GLY A 68 -4.67 -0.47 4.47
CA GLY A 68 -4.84 -1.78 5.09
C GLY A 68 -6.04 -2.57 4.56
N HIS A 69 -6.59 -2.21 3.40
CA HIS A 69 -7.59 -3.04 2.74
C HIS A 69 -7.24 -3.26 1.26
N ALA A 70 -6.04 -3.80 1.03
CA ALA A 70 -5.78 -4.49 -0.22
C ALA A 70 -6.91 -5.53 -0.43
N PRO A 71 -7.65 -5.50 -1.55
CA PRO A 71 -8.69 -6.48 -1.77
C PRO A 71 -8.03 -7.86 -1.72
N ALA A 72 -8.71 -8.80 -1.06
CA ALA A 72 -8.45 -10.22 -1.22
C ALA A 72 -8.82 -10.66 -2.66
N ALA A 73 -8.22 -10.02 -3.66
CA ALA A 73 -7.96 -10.68 -4.92
C ALA A 73 -7.00 -11.81 -4.56
N ARG A 74 -7.55 -13.02 -4.51
CA ARG A 74 -6.87 -14.31 -4.67
C ARG A 74 -5.57 -14.17 -5.48
N GLU A 75 -4.49 -13.78 -4.81
CA GLU A 75 -3.15 -13.79 -5.36
C GLU A 75 -2.63 -15.20 -5.08
N GLU A 76 -2.89 -16.08 -6.05
CA GLU A 76 -2.19 -17.33 -6.17
C GLU A 76 -0.68 -17.06 -6.11
N LEU A 77 -0.09 -17.47 -4.99
CA LEU A 77 1.28 -17.94 -4.85
C LEU A 77 2.38 -17.02 -5.42
N GLN A 78 2.82 -16.05 -4.63
CA GLN A 78 4.21 -15.57 -4.71
C GLN A 78 4.91 -15.74 -3.36
N PRO A 79 5.83 -16.72 -3.21
CA PRO A 79 6.62 -16.82 -2.00
C PRO A 79 7.54 -15.61 -1.90
N SER A 80 7.31 -14.84 -0.83
CA SER A 80 8.16 -13.78 -0.32
C SER A 80 9.62 -14.25 -0.30
N VAL A 81 10.45 -13.68 -1.18
CA VAL A 81 11.90 -13.87 -1.13
C VAL A 81 12.45 -13.00 -0.01
N ALA A 82 12.26 -13.48 1.22
CA ALA A 82 12.92 -12.98 2.41
C ALA A 82 14.44 -12.93 2.16
N GLY A 83 15.01 -11.78 2.50
CA GLY A 83 16.34 -11.38 2.09
C GLY A 83 17.45 -12.35 2.50
N ARG A 84 18.32 -12.67 1.53
CA ARG A 84 19.66 -13.20 1.78
C ARG A 84 20.68 -12.07 1.81
N ARG A 85 20.66 -11.25 2.86
CA ARG A 85 21.86 -10.50 3.25
C ARG A 85 22.75 -11.44 4.05
N ARG A 86 23.74 -12.07 3.40
CA ARG A 86 24.84 -12.69 4.13
C ARG A 86 25.77 -11.58 4.62
N ALA A 87 25.53 -11.13 5.84
CA ALA A 87 26.58 -10.51 6.64
C ALA A 87 27.67 -11.57 6.85
N ARG A 88 28.85 -11.36 6.27
CA ARG A 88 30.04 -12.12 6.63
C ARG A 88 30.77 -11.30 7.68
N ASP A 89 30.32 -11.46 8.92
CA ASP A 89 31.12 -11.13 10.08
C ASP A 89 32.30 -12.12 10.13
N LEU A 90 33.52 -11.59 10.02
CA LEU A 90 34.72 -12.24 10.53
C LEU A 90 35.46 -11.18 11.36
N SER A 91 35.05 -11.08 12.62
CA SER A 91 35.85 -10.46 13.67
C SER A 91 37.01 -11.37 14.06
N GLY A 92 38.21 -10.78 14.12
CA GLY A 92 39.13 -10.95 15.24
C GLY A 92 39.99 -12.22 15.31
N ALA A 93 41.28 -12.06 15.03
CA ALA A 93 42.34 -12.65 15.85
C ALA A 93 43.60 -11.79 15.74
N THR A 94 43.77 -10.93 16.73
CA THR A 94 45.02 -10.27 17.10
C THR A 94 46.07 -11.33 17.45
N ASP A 95 47.18 -11.39 16.71
CA ASP A 95 48.39 -12.06 17.19
C ASP A 95 49.45 -11.02 17.55
N SER A 96 49.75 -10.97 18.84
CA SER A 96 50.83 -10.19 19.44
C SER A 96 52.14 -10.97 19.33
N GLY A 97 52.95 -10.65 18.33
CA GLY A 97 54.33 -11.12 18.19
C GLY A 97 55.36 -10.08 18.66
N ARG A 98 55.87 -10.29 19.87
CA ARG A 98 56.91 -9.52 20.58
C ARG A 98 58.29 -9.47 19.89
N HIS A 99 58.96 -8.32 20.08
CA HIS A 99 60.40 -8.13 20.34
C HIS A 99 61.45 -8.53 19.28
N ARG A 100 62.22 -7.56 18.77
CA ARG A 100 63.59 -7.27 19.26
C ARG A 100 64.27 -6.11 18.50
N SER A 101 65.06 -5.37 19.27
CA SER A 101 65.87 -4.21 18.93
C SER A 101 67.08 -4.48 18.01
N ALA A 102 67.61 -3.39 17.45
CA ALA A 102 69.03 -3.04 17.27
C ALA A 102 69.65 -3.07 15.84
N LEU A 103 70.18 -1.89 15.48
CA LEU A 103 71.40 -1.58 14.71
C LEU A 103 71.45 -1.91 13.21
N LEU A 104 71.47 -0.86 12.37
CA LEU A 104 72.63 -0.39 11.59
C LEU A 104 72.33 0.94 10.89
#